data_AF-A0AAU9CS14-F1
#
_entry.id   AF-A0AAU9CS14-F1
#
_cell.length_a   1.000
_cell.length_b   1.000
_cell.length_c   1.000
_cell.angle_alpha   90.00
_cell.angle_beta   90.00
_cell.angle_gamma   90.00
#
_symmetry.space_group_name_H-M   'P 1'
#
loop_
_entity.id
_entity.type
_entity.pdbx_description
1 polymer ?
#
loop_
_entity_poly.entity_id
_entity_poly.type
_entity_poly.pdbx_seq_one_letter_code
_entity_poly.pdbx_strand_id
1 'polypeptide(L)'
;MNEFLQTKNDEDLRVVTLEGHRAKHRRLDAILEFTPDTVAFYMSFYGNRSRHWTIRLGDKLEWSAWGRRKRIIDPKEVVTFLYEVGLAGRRGRYTGNVTVFAVLKGDPEPKEFFTLYGEASLNGPWSQQMHALAKECLNVFRTRYRIPYEYRTKVETQKREKIEKAGCWVTAVLFVGLFGIIIWVMWLDIFS
;
A
#
# COMPACT_ATOMS: atom_id res chain seq x y z
N MET A 1 6.98 -14.28 19.22
CA MET A 1 8.18 -13.42 19.06
C MET A 1 8.71 -13.70 17.66
N ASN A 2 8.69 -12.73 16.74
CA ASN A 2 9.18 -12.95 15.37
C ASN A 2 10.72 -12.94 15.40
N GLU A 3 11.38 -14.03 14.99
CA GLU A 3 12.85 -14.20 15.05
C GLU A 3 13.65 -13.16 14.24
N PHE A 4 12.99 -12.32 13.44
CA PHE A 4 13.62 -11.35 12.54
C PHE A 4 13.65 -9.90 13.06
N LEU A 5 13.01 -9.62 14.19
CA LEU A 5 12.89 -8.27 14.73
C LEU A 5 13.71 -8.14 16.01
N GLN A 6 14.80 -7.38 15.95
CA GLN A 6 15.46 -6.92 17.16
C GLN A 6 14.80 -5.62 17.61
N THR A 7 14.27 -5.61 18.83
CA THR A 7 13.67 -4.40 19.43
C THR A 7 14.60 -3.90 20.52
N LYS A 8 15.07 -2.66 20.40
CA LYS A 8 15.74 -1.94 21.48
C LYS A 8 14.79 -0.87 21.99
N ASN A 9 14.46 -0.92 23.27
CA ASN A 9 13.64 0.07 23.95
C ASN A 9 14.55 0.93 24.83
N ASP A 10 14.56 2.22 24.55
CA ASP A 10 14.99 3.30 25.45
C ASP A 10 13.73 4.04 25.92
N GLU A 11 13.78 4.81 27.01
CA GLU A 11 12.58 5.42 27.63
C GLU A 11 11.70 6.21 26.64
N ASP A 12 12.31 6.83 25.62
CA ASP A 12 11.62 7.60 24.59
C ASP A 12 11.84 7.09 23.14
N LEU A 13 12.58 6.00 22.96
CA LEU A 13 12.96 5.52 21.65
C LEU A 13 12.82 4.00 21.55
N ARG A 14 11.91 3.54 20.70
CA ARG A 14 11.84 2.13 20.31
C ARG A 14 12.40 1.96 18.91
N VAL A 15 13.52 1.26 18.79
CA VAL A 15 14.13 0.92 17.51
C VAL A 15 13.82 -0.53 17.19
N VAL A 16 13.23 -0.75 16.02
CA VAL A 16 12.98 -2.08 15.48
C VAL A 16 13.86 -2.26 14.24
N THR A 17 14.86 -3.13 14.36
CA THR A 17 15.77 -3.45 13.27
C THR A 17 15.33 -4.75 12.61
N LEU A 18 15.18 -4.70 11.30
CA LEU A 18 15.06 -5.87 10.44
C LEU A 18 16.44 -6.20 9.87
N GLU A 19 17.02 -7.28 10.36
CA GLU A 19 18.22 -7.83 9.73
C GLU A 19 17.83 -8.58 8.45
N GLY A 20 18.38 -8.11 7.32
CA GLY A 20 18.17 -8.73 6.03
C GLY A 20 18.80 -10.12 5.95
N HIS A 21 18.10 -11.04 5.30
CA HIS A 21 18.64 -12.35 4.94
C HIS A 21 19.84 -12.18 3.99
N ARG A 22 20.99 -12.79 4.33
CA ARG A 22 22.19 -12.83 3.48
C ARG A 22 21.90 -13.54 2.15
N ALA A 23 21.55 -12.78 1.11
CA ALA A 23 21.68 -13.26 -0.26
C ALA A 23 23.13 -13.04 -0.72
N LYS A 24 23.96 -14.05 -0.48
CA LYS A 24 25.31 -14.32 -1.01
C LYS A 24 26.42 -13.25 -0.84
N HIS A 25 26.17 -11.95 -0.65
CA HIS A 25 27.19 -10.94 -0.25
C HIS A 25 26.63 -9.59 0.26
N ARG A 26 25.34 -9.46 0.61
CA ARG A 26 24.73 -8.13 0.84
C ARG A 26 23.74 -8.12 2.02
N ARG A 27 23.84 -7.11 2.89
CA ARG A 27 22.90 -6.82 3.97
C ARG A 27 21.89 -5.77 3.49
N LEU A 28 20.61 -6.08 3.64
CA LEU A 28 19.52 -5.11 3.57
C LEU A 28 19.15 -4.82 5.01
N ASP A 29 19.46 -3.63 5.49
CA ASP A 29 19.14 -3.24 6.85
C ASP A 29 17.98 -2.25 6.78
N ALA A 30 16.88 -2.58 7.46
CA ALA A 30 15.78 -1.66 7.66
C ALA A 30 15.67 -1.34 9.15
N ILE A 31 15.57 -0.06 9.46
CA ILE A 31 15.49 0.46 10.82
C ILE A 31 14.20 1.26 10.91
N LEU A 32 13.37 0.89 11.87
CA LEU A 32 12.14 1.59 12.21
C LEU A 32 12.35 2.22 13.59
N GLU A 33 12.26 3.52 13.66
CA GLU A 33 12.44 4.29 14.89
C GLU A 33 11.11 4.88 15.30
N PHE A 34 10.72 4.58 16.53
CA PHE A 34 9.52 5.11 17.15
C PHE A 34 9.92 6.05 18.28
N THR A 35 9.40 7.25 18.18
CA THR A 35 9.43 8.26 19.24
C THR A 35 7.98 8.63 19.59
N PRO A 36 7.72 9.31 20.71
CA PRO A 36 6.37 9.76 21.04
C PRO A 36 5.71 10.54 19.90
N ASP A 37 6.48 11.31 19.13
CA ASP A 37 5.93 12.22 18.13
C ASP A 37 6.20 11.82 16.69
N THR A 38 7.03 10.81 16.45
CA THR A 38 7.38 10.39 15.08
C THR A 38 7.60 8.90 14.95
N VAL A 39 7.23 8.38 13.77
CA VAL A 39 7.65 7.07 13.27
C VAL A 39 8.55 7.31 12.06
N ALA A 40 9.84 7.05 12.20
CA ALA A 40 10.82 7.16 11.12
C ALA A 40 11.18 5.77 10.60
N PHE A 41 11.35 5.66 9.28
CA PHE A 41 11.78 4.44 8.63
C PHE A 41 12.95 4.72 7.72
N TYR A 42 14.03 3.98 7.96
CA TYR A 42 15.26 4.04 7.21
C TYR A 42 15.48 2.69 6.56
N MET A 43 15.80 2.71 5.27
CA MET A 43 16.18 1.49 4.58
C MET A 43 17.31 1.75 3.60
N SER A 44 18.33 0.91 3.70
CA SER A 44 19.47 0.91 2.78
C SER A 44 19.17 -0.02 1.60
N PHE A 45 19.33 0.50 0.38
CA PHE A 45 19.27 -0.29 -0.86
C PHE A 45 20.66 -0.45 -1.48
N TYR A 46 20.78 -1.38 -2.43
CA TYR A 46 21.96 -1.53 -3.28
C TYR A 46 22.44 -0.18 -3.88
N GLY A 47 23.76 0.03 -3.88
CA GLY A 47 24.38 1.19 -4.53
C GLY A 47 24.31 2.49 -3.72
N ASN A 48 24.34 2.40 -2.38
CA ASN A 48 24.41 3.54 -1.47
C ASN A 48 23.19 4.47 -1.51
N ARG A 49 22.04 3.96 -1.98
CA ARG A 49 20.78 4.71 -1.97
C ARG A 49 20.01 4.32 -0.73
N SER A 50 19.97 5.21 0.27
CA SER A 50 19.02 5.09 1.36
C SER A 50 17.70 5.75 0.98
N ARG A 51 16.60 5.22 1.49
CA ARG A 51 15.35 5.98 1.55
C ARG A 51 14.99 6.18 3.01
N HIS A 52 14.64 7.43 3.31
CA HIS A 52 14.17 7.84 4.60
C HIS A 52 12.75 8.40 4.46
N TRP A 53 11.85 7.87 5.28
CA TRP A 53 10.48 8.35 5.39
C TRP A 53 10.16 8.61 6.85
N THR A 54 9.29 9.58 7.10
CA THR A 54 8.89 9.98 8.44
C THR A 54 7.40 10.22 8.49
N ILE A 55 6.75 9.71 9.52
CA ILE A 55 5.37 9.99 9.89
C ILE A 55 5.39 10.78 11.18
N ARG A 56 4.92 12.03 11.16
CA ARG A 56 4.71 12.82 12.37
C ARG A 56 3.34 12.50 12.97
N LEU A 57 3.33 12.29 14.27
CA LEU A 57 2.18 11.90 15.09
C LEU A 57 1.69 13.11 15.88
N GLY A 58 0.91 13.99 15.25
CA GLY A 58 0.27 15.13 15.94
C GLY A 58 -1.23 15.00 16.02
N ASP A 59 -1.91 16.15 16.09
CA ASP A 59 -3.35 16.25 15.79
C ASP A 59 -3.67 15.74 14.39
N LYS A 60 -2.71 15.89 13.47
CA LYS A 60 -2.74 15.32 12.12
C LYS A 60 -1.58 14.35 11.96
N LEU A 61 -1.83 13.32 11.16
CA LEU A 61 -0.81 12.38 10.72
C LEU A 61 -0.16 12.94 9.45
N GLU A 62 1.14 13.17 9.50
CA GLU A 62 1.88 13.76 8.38
C GLU A 62 2.95 12.80 7.87
N TRP A 63 2.73 12.24 6.69
CA TRP A 63 3.73 11.42 6.03
C TRP A 63 4.59 12.25 5.07
N SER A 64 5.90 12.02 5.15
CA SER A 64 6.88 12.57 4.24
C SER A 64 7.87 11.49 3.82
N ALA A 65 8.25 11.50 2.54
CA ALA A 65 9.28 10.63 2.00
C ALA A 65 10.12 11.43 1.02
N TRP A 66 11.41 11.12 0.96
CA TRP A 66 12.32 11.81 0.06
C TRP A 66 11.83 11.73 -1.41
N GLY A 67 11.70 12.89 -2.06
CA GLY A 67 11.22 13.02 -3.43
C GLY A 67 9.71 12.83 -3.62
N ARG A 68 8.90 12.79 -2.56
CA ARG A 68 7.42 12.73 -2.63
C ARG A 68 6.75 13.89 -1.90
N ARG A 69 5.56 14.24 -2.37
CA ARG A 69 4.71 15.25 -1.72
C ARG A 69 4.30 14.76 -0.34
N LYS A 70 4.35 15.68 0.64
CA LYS A 70 3.82 15.46 1.99
C LYS A 70 2.34 15.08 1.88
N ARG A 71 1.93 14.03 2.59
CA ARG A 71 0.53 13.64 2.73
C ARG A 71 0.10 13.88 4.16
N ILE A 72 -1.05 14.50 4.33
CA ILE A 72 -1.59 14.87 5.65
C ILE A 72 -2.98 14.25 5.73
N ILE A 73 -3.26 13.60 6.84
CA ILE A 73 -4.58 13.03 7.12
C ILE A 73 -4.98 13.38 8.55
N ASP A 74 -6.25 13.73 8.74
CA ASP A 74 -6.81 13.91 10.07
C ASP A 74 -7.23 12.53 10.62
N PRO A 75 -6.57 12.00 11.66
CA PRO A 75 -6.91 10.70 12.23
C PRO A 75 -8.37 10.61 12.71
N LYS A 76 -9.07 11.72 13.02
CA LYS A 76 -10.49 11.72 13.40
C LYS A 76 -11.44 11.40 12.25
N GLU A 77 -10.98 11.63 11.02
CA GLU A 77 -11.73 11.31 9.79
C GLU A 77 -11.52 9.86 9.35
N VAL A 78 -10.48 9.18 9.88
CA VAL A 78 -10.16 7.80 9.51
C VAL A 78 -11.05 6.82 10.27
N VAL A 79 -11.74 5.96 9.52
CA VAL A 79 -12.54 4.85 10.05
C VAL A 79 -11.66 3.63 10.31
N THR A 80 -10.79 3.29 9.36
CA THR A 80 -9.85 2.17 9.46
C THR A 80 -8.67 2.38 8.51
N PHE A 81 -7.53 1.78 8.83
CA PHE A 81 -6.41 1.65 7.89
C PHE A 81 -6.44 0.28 7.21
N LEU A 82 -6.29 0.26 5.90
CA LEU A 82 -6.08 -0.98 5.14
C LEU A 82 -4.62 -1.04 4.74
N TYR A 83 -3.99 -2.22 4.83
CA TYR A 83 -2.64 -2.39 4.31
C TYR A 83 -2.55 -3.59 3.38
N GLU A 84 -1.76 -3.45 2.33
CA GLU A 84 -1.44 -4.51 1.39
C GLU A 84 0.08 -4.72 1.33
N VAL A 85 0.49 -5.94 1.02
CA VAL A 85 1.88 -6.25 0.67
C VAL A 85 1.88 -6.79 -0.74
N GLY A 86 2.78 -6.29 -1.57
CA GLY A 86 2.85 -6.66 -2.98
C GLY A 86 4.23 -6.44 -3.58
N LEU A 87 4.29 -6.50 -4.92
CA LEU A 87 5.41 -5.98 -5.70
C LEU A 87 5.00 -4.71 -6.39
N ALA A 88 5.92 -3.76 -6.40
CA ALA A 88 5.94 -2.61 -7.28
C ALA A 88 7.14 -2.75 -8.24
N GLY A 89 6.91 -2.56 -9.55
CA GLY A 89 7.98 -2.63 -10.54
C GLY A 89 7.50 -2.33 -11.96
N ARG A 90 8.36 -1.72 -12.77
CA ARG A 90 8.27 -1.66 -14.24
C ARG A 90 9.48 -2.36 -14.82
N ARG A 91 9.26 -3.24 -15.82
CA ARG A 91 10.29 -3.92 -16.63
C ARG A 91 11.37 -4.65 -15.82
N GLY A 92 11.07 -5.87 -15.39
CA GLY A 92 12.08 -6.86 -14.95
C GLY A 92 12.72 -6.65 -13.57
N ARG A 93 12.44 -5.56 -12.86
CA ARG A 93 12.83 -5.36 -11.46
C ARG A 93 11.59 -5.19 -10.59
N TYR A 94 11.37 -6.16 -9.71
CA TYR A 94 10.29 -6.11 -8.73
C TYR A 94 10.86 -5.70 -7.37
N THR A 95 10.23 -4.71 -6.75
CA THR A 95 10.53 -4.23 -5.40
C THR A 95 9.32 -4.60 -4.55
N GLY A 96 9.51 -5.36 -3.47
CA GLY A 96 8.47 -5.58 -2.48
C GLY A 96 7.97 -4.24 -1.94
N ASN A 97 6.67 -4.11 -1.72
CA ASN A 97 6.11 -2.90 -1.14
C ASN A 97 5.00 -3.21 -0.15
N VAL A 98 4.90 -2.39 0.89
CA VAL A 98 3.70 -2.30 1.74
C VAL A 98 3.01 -0.99 1.42
N THR A 99 1.77 -1.05 0.98
CA THR A 99 0.95 0.16 0.81
C THR A 99 -0.05 0.23 1.94
N VAL A 100 -0.18 1.39 2.59
CA VAL A 100 -1.19 1.67 3.59
C VAL A 100 -2.17 2.69 3.04
N PHE A 101 -3.45 2.36 3.13
CA PHE A 101 -4.59 3.19 2.74
C PHE A 101 -5.39 3.58 3.97
N ALA A 102 -5.92 4.79 3.96
CA ALA A 102 -6.88 5.24 4.94
C ALA A 102 -8.29 5.21 4.35
N VAL A 103 -9.23 4.61 5.08
CA VAL A 103 -10.66 4.69 4.79
C VAL A 103 -11.20 5.89 5.55
N LEU A 104 -11.62 6.92 4.83
CA LEU A 104 -12.16 8.15 5.43
C LEU A 104 -13.68 8.08 5.56
N LYS A 105 -14.23 8.77 6.56
CA LYS A 105 -15.67 8.93 6.73
C LYS A 105 -16.28 9.60 5.50
N GLY A 106 -17.27 8.95 4.89
CA GLY A 106 -17.98 9.49 3.72
C GLY A 106 -17.24 9.36 2.39
N ASP A 107 -16.01 8.84 2.37
CA ASP A 107 -15.32 8.51 1.12
C ASP A 107 -15.58 7.04 0.74
N PRO A 108 -16.04 6.76 -0.50
CA PRO A 108 -16.29 5.39 -0.96
C PRO A 108 -15.01 4.62 -1.26
N GLU A 109 -13.89 5.31 -1.51
CA GLU A 109 -12.62 4.71 -1.91
C GLU A 109 -11.50 4.95 -0.88
N PRO A 110 -10.75 3.90 -0.49
CA PRO A 110 -9.58 4.06 0.38
C PRO A 110 -8.49 4.91 -0.28
N LYS A 111 -7.98 5.91 0.43
CA LYS A 111 -6.91 6.80 -0.07
C LYS A 111 -5.54 6.32 0.38
N GLU A 112 -4.59 6.24 -0.56
CA GLU A 112 -3.21 5.87 -0.22
C GLU A 112 -2.60 6.88 0.75
N PHE A 113 -2.23 6.44 1.94
CA PHE A 113 -1.58 7.29 2.94
C PHE A 113 -0.06 7.22 2.78
N PHE A 114 0.54 6.03 2.80
CA PHE A 114 1.95 5.85 2.50
C PHE A 114 2.25 4.53 1.82
N THR A 115 3.39 4.47 1.14
CA THR A 115 3.92 3.22 0.60
C THR A 115 5.36 3.05 1.06
N LEU A 116 5.62 1.90 1.66
CA LEU A 116 6.94 1.43 2.02
C LEU A 116 7.50 0.56 0.90
N TYR A 117 8.70 0.86 0.39
CA TYR A 117 9.38 0.06 -0.63
C TYR A 117 10.56 -0.71 -0.02
N GLY A 118 10.71 -1.98 -0.39
CA GLY A 118 11.70 -2.96 0.05
C GLY A 118 12.26 -3.78 -1.11
N GLU A 119 13.56 -4.07 -1.16
CA GLU A 119 14.13 -4.90 -2.23
C GLU A 119 13.96 -6.38 -1.90
N ALA A 120 12.93 -7.04 -2.45
CA ALA A 120 12.76 -8.48 -2.28
C ALA A 120 11.79 -9.15 -3.25
N SER A 121 11.89 -10.48 -3.32
CA SER A 121 10.91 -11.36 -3.94
C SER A 121 9.67 -11.54 -3.03
N LEU A 122 8.49 -11.71 -3.64
CA LEU A 122 7.23 -11.95 -2.92
C LEU A 122 7.22 -13.20 -2.05
N ASN A 123 8.01 -14.20 -2.44
CA ASN A 123 7.92 -15.55 -1.92
C ASN A 123 9.01 -15.84 -0.89
N GLY A 124 9.63 -14.80 -0.33
CA GLY A 124 10.70 -14.91 0.65
C GLY A 124 10.32 -14.42 2.05
N PRO A 125 11.20 -14.64 3.05
CA PRO A 125 11.09 -14.15 4.42
C PRO A 125 10.79 -12.64 4.51
N TRP A 126 11.21 -11.90 3.49
CA TRP A 126 10.98 -10.46 3.39
C TRP A 126 9.50 -10.06 3.34
N SER A 127 8.64 -10.83 2.67
CA SER A 127 7.20 -10.52 2.63
C SER A 127 6.63 -10.51 4.06
N GLN A 128 6.97 -11.52 4.86
CA GLN A 128 6.59 -11.63 6.27
C GLN A 128 7.17 -10.49 7.11
N GLN A 129 8.43 -10.11 6.87
CA GLN A 129 9.07 -8.96 7.54
C GLN A 129 8.36 -7.64 7.22
N MET A 130 7.98 -7.42 5.97
CA MET A 130 7.21 -6.26 5.53
C MET A 130 5.80 -6.23 6.16
N HIS A 131 5.13 -7.38 6.27
CA HIS A 131 3.88 -7.49 7.04
C HIS A 131 4.07 -7.11 8.51
N ALA A 132 5.12 -7.62 9.15
CA ALA A 132 5.39 -7.34 10.55
C ALA A 132 5.67 -5.84 10.76
N LEU A 133 6.45 -5.23 9.86
CA LEU A 133 6.76 -3.81 9.91
C LEU A 133 5.51 -2.93 9.73
N ALA A 134 4.65 -3.27 8.77
CA ALA A 134 3.39 -2.59 8.57
C ALA A 134 2.53 -2.62 9.83
N LYS A 135 2.42 -3.80 10.46
CA LYS A 135 1.67 -3.98 11.71
C LYS A 135 2.26 -3.17 12.86
N GLU A 136 3.58 -3.11 13.00
CA GLU A 136 4.22 -2.30 14.04
C GLU A 136 3.90 -0.80 13.87
N CYS A 137 4.01 -0.26 12.65
CA CYS A 137 3.56 1.12 12.37
C CYS A 137 2.08 1.33 12.69
N LEU A 138 1.21 0.45 12.22
CA LEU A 138 -0.23 0.57 12.40
C LEU A 138 -0.67 0.38 13.86
N ASN A 139 0.07 -0.41 14.64
CA ASN A 139 -0.13 -0.55 16.08
C ASN A 139 0.06 0.78 16.81
N VAL A 140 1.01 1.62 16.37
CA VAL A 140 1.16 2.97 16.95
C VAL A 140 -0.08 3.81 16.69
N PHE A 141 -0.64 3.75 15.47
CA PHE A 141 -1.87 4.49 15.18
C PHE A 141 -3.08 3.94 15.95
N ARG A 142 -3.17 2.62 16.07
CA ARG A 142 -4.21 1.96 16.85
C ARG A 142 -4.16 2.36 18.31
N THR A 143 -2.98 2.41 18.91
CA THR A 143 -2.83 2.77 20.33
C THR A 143 -3.06 4.26 20.56
N ARG A 144 -2.47 5.14 19.73
CA ARG A 144 -2.54 6.60 19.91
C ARG A 144 -3.91 7.19 19.51
N TYR A 145 -4.48 6.74 18.39
CA TYR A 145 -5.69 7.32 17.81
C TYR A 145 -6.92 6.41 17.90
N ARG A 146 -6.79 5.18 18.42
CA ARG A 146 -7.87 4.18 18.50
C ARG A 146 -8.44 3.79 17.14
N ILE A 147 -7.63 3.88 16.08
CA ILE A 147 -8.03 3.53 14.72
C ILE A 147 -7.69 2.05 14.44
N PRO A 148 -8.66 1.21 14.07
CA PRO A 148 -8.39 -0.17 13.69
C PRO A 148 -7.62 -0.25 12.37
N TYR A 149 -7.02 -1.42 12.09
CA TYR A 149 -6.41 -1.68 10.81
C TYR A 149 -6.62 -3.13 10.36
N GLU A 150 -6.68 -3.34 9.05
CA GLU A 150 -6.97 -4.62 8.41
C GLU A 150 -6.02 -4.91 7.26
N TYR A 151 -5.73 -6.20 7.05
CA TYR A 151 -4.97 -6.64 5.90
C TYR A 151 -5.89 -6.79 4.68
N ARG A 152 -5.51 -6.17 3.56
CA ARG A 152 -6.21 -6.27 2.28
C ARG A 152 -5.38 -7.06 1.28
N THR A 153 -5.90 -8.18 0.78
CA THR A 153 -5.27 -8.91 -0.33
C THR A 153 -5.57 -8.25 -1.67
N LYS A 154 -4.54 -8.03 -2.52
CA LYS A 154 -4.68 -7.49 -3.90
C LYS A 154 -5.67 -8.24 -4.81
N VAL A 155 -6.09 -9.45 -4.43
CA VAL A 155 -7.04 -10.28 -5.19
C VAL A 155 -8.45 -9.65 -5.21
N GLU A 156 -8.85 -8.92 -4.18
CA GLU A 156 -10.18 -8.29 -4.12
C GLU A 156 -10.28 -7.03 -4.99
N THR A 157 -9.21 -6.24 -5.08
CA THR A 157 -9.16 -5.05 -5.95
C THR A 157 -9.11 -5.41 -7.43
N GLN A 158 -8.33 -6.44 -7.82
CA GLN A 158 -8.35 -6.90 -9.22
C GLN A 158 -9.68 -7.54 -9.64
N LYS A 159 -10.37 -8.25 -8.73
CA LYS A 159 -11.69 -8.81 -9.04
C LYS A 159 -12.72 -7.71 -9.28
N ARG A 160 -12.77 -6.67 -8.43
CA ARG A 160 -13.67 -5.52 -8.64
C ARG A 160 -13.38 -4.79 -9.95
N GLU A 161 -12.13 -4.46 -10.23
CA GLU A 161 -11.77 -3.80 -11.51
C GLU A 161 -12.08 -4.67 -12.73
N LYS A 162 -11.89 -5.99 -12.65
CA LYS A 162 -12.26 -6.91 -13.74
C LYS A 162 -13.78 -6.97 -13.94
N ILE A 163 -14.55 -6.95 -12.85
CA ILE A 163 -16.02 -6.96 -12.91
C ILE A 163 -16.55 -5.66 -13.51
N GLU A 164 -16.01 -4.51 -13.13
CA GLU A 164 -16.41 -3.20 -13.70
C GLU A 164 -16.04 -3.09 -15.18
N LYS A 165 -14.82 -3.52 -15.56
CA LYS A 165 -14.40 -3.55 -16.96
C LYS A 165 -15.20 -4.54 -17.79
N ALA A 166 -15.60 -5.68 -17.21
CA ALA A 166 -16.47 -6.65 -17.86
C ALA A 166 -17.89 -6.08 -18.06
N GLY A 167 -18.46 -5.42 -17.04
CA GLY A 167 -19.78 -4.78 -17.14
C GLY A 167 -19.82 -3.71 -18.23
N CYS A 168 -18.78 -2.88 -18.33
CA CYS A 168 -18.68 -1.85 -19.37
C CYS A 168 -18.52 -2.43 -20.79
N TRP A 169 -17.91 -3.61 -20.93
CA TRP A 169 -17.78 -4.31 -22.22
C TRP A 169 -19.12 -4.91 -22.68
N VAL A 170 -19.88 -5.51 -21.76
CA VAL A 170 -21.19 -6.09 -22.05
C VAL A 170 -22.18 -5.03 -22.52
N THR A 171 -22.22 -3.86 -21.87
CA THR A 171 -23.08 -2.74 -22.28
C THR A 171 -22.70 -2.18 -23.66
N ALA A 172 -21.40 -2.07 -23.96
CA ALA A 172 -20.95 -1.61 -25.28
C ALA A 172 -21.38 -2.57 -26.41
N VAL A 173 -21.25 -3.88 -26.20
CA VAL A 173 -21.68 -4.90 -27.19
C VAL A 173 -23.19 -4.85 -27.43
N LEU A 174 -23.99 -4.72 -26.36
CA LEU A 174 -25.44 -4.58 -26.49
C LEU A 174 -25.84 -3.33 -27.28
N PHE A 175 -25.15 -2.21 -27.05
CA PHE A 175 -25.43 -0.95 -27.74
C PHE A 175 -25.12 -1.03 -29.23
N VAL A 176 -23.97 -1.61 -29.60
CA VAL A 176 -23.60 -1.83 -31.01
C VAL A 176 -24.57 -2.82 -31.68
N GLY A 177 -24.95 -3.89 -30.99
CA GLY A 177 -25.92 -4.87 -31.50
C GLY A 177 -27.29 -4.25 -31.77
N LEU A 178 -27.83 -3.46 -30.82
CA LEU A 178 -29.11 -2.76 -30.98
C LEU A 178 -29.08 -1.75 -32.15
N PHE A 179 -28.03 -0.93 -32.23
CA PHE A 179 -27.88 0.02 -33.34
C PHE A 179 -27.74 -0.69 -34.70
N GLY A 180 -27.00 -1.80 -34.75
CA GLY A 180 -26.87 -2.60 -35.96
C GLY A 180 -28.22 -3.16 -36.43
N ILE A 181 -29.05 -3.67 -35.51
CA ILE A 181 -30.41 -4.15 -35.83
C ILE A 181 -31.29 -3.00 -36.33
N ILE A 182 -31.28 -1.85 -35.67
CA ILE A 182 -32.07 -0.68 -36.09
C ILE A 182 -31.67 -0.24 -37.50
N ILE A 183 -30.37 -0.11 -37.77
CA ILE A 183 -29.87 0.26 -39.10
C ILE A 183 -30.31 -0.78 -40.14
N TRP A 184 -30.24 -2.06 -39.82
CA TRP A 184 -30.64 -3.14 -40.73
C TRP A 184 -32.14 -3.11 -41.04
N VAL A 185 -33.00 -2.89 -40.04
CA VAL A 185 -34.44 -2.72 -40.22
C VAL A 185 -34.74 -1.48 -41.09
N MET A 186 -34.10 -0.35 -40.80
CA MET A 186 -34.25 0.86 -41.63
C MET A 186 -33.80 0.63 -43.08
N TRP A 187 -32.75 -0.17 -43.29
CA TRP A 187 -32.30 -0.52 -44.64
C TRP A 187 -33.32 -1.40 -45.36
N LEU A 188 -33.92 -2.39 -44.70
CA LEU A 188 -34.96 -3.23 -45.30
C LEU A 188 -36.19 -2.42 -45.69
N ASP A 189 -36.61 -1.46 -44.86
CA ASP A 189 -37.76 -0.60 -45.17
C ASP A 189 -37.51 0.36 -46.36
N ILE A 190 -36.25 0.71 -46.64
CA ILE A 190 -35.90 1.59 -47.78
C ILE A 190 -35.87 0.82 -49.11
N PHE A 191 -35.59 -0.48 -49.07
CA PHE A 191 -35.42 -1.32 -50.27
C PHE A 191 -36.59 -2.29 -50.52
N SER A 192 -37.62 -2.27 -49.66
CA SER A 192 -38.92 -2.91 -49.87
C SER A 192 -39.88 -2.01 -50.64
#